data_AF-A0A7R8ZK07-F1
#
_entry.id   AF-A0A7R8ZK07-F1
#
_cell.length_a   1.000
_cell.length_b   1.000
_cell.length_c   1.000
_cell.angle_alpha   90.00
_cell.angle_beta   90.00
_cell.angle_gamma   90.00
#
_symmetry.space_group_name_H-M   'P 1'
#
loop_
_entity.id
_entity.type
_entity.pdbx_description
1 polymer ?
#
loop_
_entity_poly.entity_id
_entity_poly.type
_entity_poly.pdbx_seq_one_letter_code
_entity_poly.pdbx_strand_id
1 'polypeptide(L)'
;MAACGFAAAQPATGPKCGVAQQLHPPATPGFTGPPDNVAILSHVHQTDDFECSLRARCAYGDPTHKEPGMKKLEFKGFFWHEQCFRCMACNAPIGVGAFIPRGQEVFCPNCYEETFSPRCRKCSRVITSFGVTYKNDPWHRECFTCTTCHKMLAEERFTSKNGQPFCASCFGQHFARRCAACGGAITGLTGTKYCVYEERSWHRECFVCSACKSPLIACGFVAHGAHILCPSCAKDRPTC
;
A
#
# COMPACT_ATOMS: atom_id res chain seq x y z
N MET A 1 14.67 -52.00 -16.44
CA MET A 1 15.81 -51.13 -16.07
C MET A 1 15.32 -49.69 -16.05
N ALA A 2 15.52 -48.95 -14.96
CA ALA A 2 15.26 -47.51 -14.95
C ALA A 2 16.51 -46.77 -15.45
N ALA A 3 16.35 -45.83 -16.37
CA ALA A 3 17.48 -45.07 -16.91
C ALA A 3 17.97 -44.03 -15.88
N CYS A 4 19.23 -44.15 -15.44
CA CYS A 4 19.88 -43.17 -14.57
C CYS A 4 20.22 -41.87 -15.33
N GLY A 5 19.19 -41.10 -15.68
CA GLY A 5 19.36 -39.77 -16.28
C GLY A 5 20.06 -38.81 -15.33
N PHE A 6 21.06 -38.08 -15.83
CA PHE A 6 21.70 -36.99 -15.08
C PHE A 6 20.72 -35.83 -14.94
N ALA A 7 20.35 -35.52 -13.70
CA ALA A 7 19.44 -34.42 -13.38
C ALA A 7 20.22 -33.14 -13.04
N ALA A 8 19.66 -32.00 -13.47
CA ALA A 8 20.08 -30.66 -13.06
C ALA A 8 18.92 -29.99 -12.30
N ALA A 9 19.20 -29.44 -11.12
CA ALA A 9 18.18 -28.80 -10.29
C ALA A 9 18.07 -27.32 -10.67
N GLN A 10 16.85 -26.85 -10.88
CA GLN A 10 16.62 -25.47 -11.27
C GLN A 10 16.64 -24.54 -10.04
N PRO A 11 17.36 -23.40 -10.09
CA PRO A 11 17.40 -22.44 -8.99
C PRO A 11 16.13 -21.57 -9.02
N ALA A 12 15.23 -21.81 -8.07
CA ALA A 12 13.97 -21.07 -7.93
C ALA A 12 14.10 -19.89 -6.96
N THR A 13 13.27 -18.87 -7.17
CA THR A 13 13.14 -17.69 -6.31
C THR A 13 11.89 -17.79 -5.43
N GLY A 14 11.99 -17.28 -4.20
CA GLY A 14 10.88 -17.30 -3.24
C GLY A 14 9.79 -16.26 -3.56
N PRO A 15 8.60 -16.39 -2.95
CA PRO A 15 7.58 -15.33 -3.02
C PRO A 15 8.17 -14.03 -2.49
N LYS A 16 8.01 -12.94 -3.27
CA LYS A 16 8.56 -11.63 -2.91
C LYS A 16 8.05 -11.19 -1.53
N CYS A 17 8.96 -10.86 -0.63
CA CYS A 17 8.63 -10.21 0.63
C CYS A 17 8.25 -8.75 0.37
N GLY A 18 7.21 -8.28 1.07
CA GLY A 18 6.85 -6.87 1.13
C GLY A 18 7.47 -6.22 2.37
N VAL A 19 7.75 -4.93 2.23
CA VAL A 19 7.81 -3.99 3.36
C VAL A 19 6.66 -3.00 3.12
N ALA A 20 5.96 -2.62 4.18
CA ALA A 20 4.91 -1.62 4.07
C ALA A 20 5.57 -0.26 3.94
N GLN A 21 5.18 0.52 2.94
CA GLN A 21 5.66 1.91 2.87
C GLN A 21 4.86 2.71 3.88
N GLN A 22 5.52 3.58 4.65
CA GLN A 22 4.81 4.50 5.53
C GLN A 22 3.84 5.33 4.68
N LEU A 23 2.56 5.35 5.06
CA LEU A 23 1.64 6.32 4.47
C LEU A 23 2.02 7.65 5.10
N HIS A 24 2.90 8.38 4.42
CA HIS A 24 2.87 9.82 4.51
C HIS A 24 1.39 10.21 4.32
N PRO A 25 0.80 11.02 5.21
CA PRO A 25 -0.53 11.55 4.95
C PRO A 25 -0.51 12.20 3.56
N PRO A 26 -1.65 12.23 2.84
CA PRO A 26 -1.70 12.90 1.54
C PRO A 26 -1.08 14.29 1.67
N ALA A 27 -0.42 14.75 0.61
CA ALA A 27 0.13 16.10 0.51
C ALA A 27 -1.01 17.13 0.44
N THR A 28 -1.73 17.23 1.55
CA THR A 28 -2.53 18.37 1.92
C THR A 28 -1.62 19.59 1.83
N PRO A 29 -2.06 20.68 1.17
CA PRO A 29 -1.26 21.88 1.05
C PRO A 29 -1.16 22.57 2.42
N GLY A 30 -0.16 22.13 3.21
CA GLY A 30 0.09 22.57 4.57
C GLY A 30 -0.91 22.01 5.60
N PHE A 31 -0.70 20.78 6.09
CA PHE A 31 -1.24 20.37 7.40
C PHE A 31 -0.44 20.99 8.55
N THR A 32 -0.45 22.31 8.56
CA THR A 32 -0.13 23.18 9.70
C THR A 32 -1.38 24.00 9.99
N GLY A 33 -2.44 23.36 10.49
CA GLY A 33 -3.54 24.10 11.13
C GLY A 33 -2.95 24.82 12.36
N PRO A 34 -3.06 26.14 12.42
CA PRO A 34 -4.30 26.74 12.91
C PRO A 34 -4.71 28.00 12.11
N PRO A 35 -5.48 28.92 12.70
CA PRO A 35 -6.93 29.04 12.53
C PRO A 35 -7.37 29.70 11.21
N ASP A 36 -6.48 30.43 10.53
CA ASP A 36 -6.86 31.63 9.78
C ASP A 36 -7.10 31.41 8.27
N ASN A 37 -7.71 30.28 7.90
CA ASN A 37 -8.56 30.26 6.71
C ASN A 37 -9.91 30.93 7.05
N VAL A 38 -9.85 32.21 7.40
CA VAL A 38 -10.99 33.11 7.60
C VAL A 38 -11.03 34.02 6.38
N ALA A 39 -12.11 33.98 5.61
CA ALA A 39 -12.28 34.90 4.50
C ALA A 39 -12.74 36.26 5.02
N ILE A 40 -12.11 37.34 4.54
CA ILE A 40 -12.33 38.70 5.04
C ILE A 40 -13.68 39.20 4.52
N LEU A 41 -14.66 39.28 5.42
CA LEU A 41 -15.97 39.86 5.14
C LEU A 41 -15.85 41.38 5.07
N SER A 42 -16.08 41.96 3.89
CA SER A 42 -16.01 43.39 3.63
C SER A 42 -17.14 43.84 2.70
N HIS A 43 -17.36 45.14 2.57
CA HIS A 43 -18.34 45.68 1.61
C HIS A 43 -17.74 45.77 0.21
N VAL A 44 -18.59 45.66 -0.81
CA VAL A 44 -18.24 45.95 -2.21
C VAL A 44 -18.47 47.44 -2.47
N HIS A 45 -17.42 48.18 -2.82
CA HIS A 45 -17.57 49.54 -3.31
C HIS A 45 -17.83 49.52 -4.83
N GLN A 46 -18.59 50.49 -5.34
CA GLN A 46 -18.92 50.55 -6.78
C GLN A 46 -17.67 50.71 -7.66
N THR A 47 -16.60 51.28 -7.11
CA THR A 47 -15.28 51.46 -7.72
C THR A 47 -14.36 50.25 -7.59
N ASP A 48 -14.73 49.20 -6.85
CA ASP A 48 -13.91 48.00 -6.71
C ASP A 48 -13.87 47.23 -8.04
N ASP A 49 -12.68 46.79 -8.46
CA ASP A 49 -12.57 45.74 -9.48
C ASP A 49 -12.86 44.37 -8.82
N PHE A 50 -14.15 44.04 -8.75
CA PHE A 50 -14.67 42.83 -8.14
C PHE A 50 -15.25 41.89 -9.21
N GLU A 51 -14.73 40.67 -9.25
CA GLU A 51 -15.25 39.53 -10.01
C GLU A 51 -15.44 38.33 -9.05
N CYS A 52 -16.63 37.75 -8.98
CA CYS A 52 -16.87 36.55 -8.19
C CYS A 52 -16.16 35.33 -8.79
N SER A 53 -15.35 34.67 -7.97
CA SER A 53 -14.45 33.56 -8.34
C SER A 53 -15.17 32.29 -8.80
N LEU A 54 -16.50 32.19 -8.61
CA LEU A 54 -17.33 31.13 -9.20
C LEU A 54 -17.63 31.35 -10.70
N ARG A 55 -17.40 32.56 -11.23
CA ARG A 55 -17.63 32.94 -12.63
C ARG A 55 -19.05 32.57 -13.09
N ALA A 56 -19.17 31.71 -14.10
CA ALA A 56 -20.46 31.21 -14.61
C ALA A 56 -21.27 30.37 -13.60
N ARG A 57 -20.72 30.05 -12.42
CA ARG A 57 -21.42 29.39 -11.29
C ARG A 57 -21.83 30.39 -10.19
N CYS A 58 -21.73 31.69 -10.45
CA CYS A 58 -22.21 32.75 -9.56
C CYS A 58 -23.73 32.63 -9.33
N ALA A 59 -24.17 32.77 -8.07
CA ALA A 59 -25.60 32.72 -7.72
C ALA A 59 -26.42 33.86 -8.34
N TYR A 60 -25.78 34.99 -8.67
CA TYR A 60 -26.38 36.15 -9.34
C TYR A 60 -26.36 36.03 -10.88
N GLY A 61 -25.82 34.96 -11.45
CA GLY A 61 -25.62 34.77 -12.91
C GLY A 61 -24.48 35.61 -13.50
N ASP A 62 -24.35 36.86 -13.06
CA ASP A 62 -23.21 37.75 -13.34
C ASP A 62 -22.18 37.70 -12.19
N PRO A 63 -20.90 37.34 -12.44
CA PRO A 63 -19.88 37.38 -11.41
C PRO A 63 -19.45 38.81 -11.04
N THR A 64 -19.66 39.79 -11.91
CA THR A 64 -19.32 41.21 -11.67
C THR A 64 -20.47 42.01 -11.03
N HIS A 65 -21.55 41.35 -10.62
CA HIS A 65 -22.71 41.96 -9.98
C HIS A 65 -22.33 42.66 -8.66
N LYS A 66 -22.74 43.94 -8.50
CA LYS A 66 -22.52 44.78 -7.31
C LYS A 66 -23.77 45.59 -7.02
N GLU A 67 -24.24 45.56 -5.78
CA GLU A 67 -25.40 46.34 -5.30
C GLU A 67 -25.02 47.18 -4.06
N PRO A 68 -25.66 48.33 -3.79
CA PRO A 68 -25.32 49.17 -2.64
C PRO A 68 -25.47 48.41 -1.30
N GLY A 69 -24.40 48.35 -0.51
CA GLY A 69 -24.37 47.60 0.76
C GLY A 69 -24.07 46.11 0.62
N MET A 70 -23.80 45.60 -0.59
CA MET A 70 -23.37 44.22 -0.82
C MET A 70 -22.10 43.87 -0.05
N LYS A 71 -22.02 42.64 0.48
CA LYS A 71 -20.81 42.09 1.09
C LYS A 71 -20.10 41.10 0.17
N LYS A 72 -18.77 41.19 0.16
CA LYS A 72 -17.83 40.21 -0.41
C LYS A 72 -17.09 39.49 0.71
N LEU A 73 -16.71 38.25 0.45
CA LEU A 73 -15.67 37.55 1.20
C LEU A 73 -14.43 37.46 0.32
N GLU A 74 -13.27 37.79 0.88
CA GLU A 74 -11.98 37.76 0.21
C GLU A 74 -11.05 36.73 0.87
N PHE A 75 -10.33 35.96 0.05
CA PHE A 75 -9.22 35.13 0.53
C PHE A 75 -8.15 34.95 -0.55
N LYS A 76 -6.92 35.38 -0.26
CA LYS A 76 -5.73 35.24 -1.13
C LYS A 76 -5.96 35.76 -2.58
N GLY A 77 -6.63 36.90 -2.71
CA GLY A 77 -6.94 37.52 -4.00
C GLY A 77 -8.13 36.91 -4.77
N PHE A 78 -8.80 35.91 -4.20
CA PHE A 78 -10.09 35.42 -4.69
C PHE A 78 -11.22 36.12 -3.93
N PHE A 79 -12.26 36.53 -4.66
CA PHE A 79 -13.45 37.19 -4.11
C PHE A 79 -14.70 36.35 -4.37
N TRP A 80 -15.64 36.36 -3.43
CA TRP A 80 -16.97 35.76 -3.57
C TRP A 80 -18.03 36.70 -3.01
N HIS A 81 -19.24 36.70 -3.58
CA HIS A 81 -20.41 37.26 -2.89
C HIS A 81 -20.70 36.46 -1.61
N GLU A 82 -21.31 37.09 -0.60
CA GLU A 82 -21.76 36.42 0.64
C GLU A 82 -22.66 35.20 0.35
N GLN A 83 -23.51 35.27 -0.68
CA GLN A 83 -24.35 34.15 -1.12
C GLN A 83 -23.61 33.06 -1.91
N CYS A 84 -22.43 33.36 -2.47
CA CYS A 84 -21.61 32.46 -3.27
C CYS A 84 -20.57 31.69 -2.41
N PHE A 85 -20.30 32.13 -1.18
CA PHE A 85 -19.30 31.52 -0.30
C PHE A 85 -19.88 30.31 0.47
N ARG A 86 -20.14 29.24 -0.28
CA ARG A 86 -20.80 28.00 0.18
C ARG A 86 -19.93 26.78 -0.05
N CYS A 87 -20.08 25.76 0.80
CA CYS A 87 -19.37 24.51 0.61
C CYS A 87 -19.86 23.79 -0.65
N MET A 88 -18.94 23.47 -1.56
CA MET A 88 -19.25 22.87 -2.87
C MET A 88 -19.84 21.45 -2.81
N ALA A 89 -19.79 20.77 -1.66
CA ALA A 89 -20.36 19.44 -1.47
C ALA A 89 -21.78 19.44 -0.86
N CYS A 90 -22.06 20.32 0.11
CA CYS A 90 -23.33 20.35 0.86
C CYS A 90 -24.13 21.65 0.71
N ASN A 91 -23.64 22.62 -0.06
CA ASN A 91 -24.23 23.95 -0.30
C ASN A 91 -24.49 24.81 0.95
N ALA A 92 -24.03 24.37 2.12
CA ALA A 92 -24.10 25.14 3.37
C ALA A 92 -23.25 26.42 3.26
N PRO A 93 -23.75 27.58 3.73
CA PRO A 93 -22.96 28.81 3.79
C PRO A 93 -21.81 28.64 4.78
N ILE A 94 -20.62 29.09 4.39
CA ILE A 94 -19.42 29.06 5.24
C ILE A 94 -19.33 30.33 6.08
N GLY A 95 -19.65 31.49 5.48
CA GLY A 95 -19.50 32.80 6.13
C GLY A 95 -18.06 33.03 6.59
N VAL A 96 -17.90 33.50 7.82
CA VAL A 96 -16.59 33.69 8.48
C VAL A 96 -16.05 32.41 9.15
N GLY A 97 -16.69 31.25 8.93
CA GLY A 97 -16.23 29.96 9.44
C GLY A 97 -15.01 29.40 8.69
N ALA A 98 -14.28 28.50 9.34
CA ALA A 98 -13.12 27.85 8.74
C ALA A 98 -13.48 27.01 7.50
N PHE A 99 -12.63 27.06 6.47
CA PHE A 99 -12.82 26.33 5.22
C PHE A 99 -11.51 25.85 4.60
N ILE A 100 -11.63 24.97 3.60
CA ILE A 100 -10.51 24.47 2.80
C ILE A 100 -10.73 24.88 1.34
N PRO A 101 -9.87 25.75 0.77
CA PRO A 101 -9.89 26.10 -0.65
C PRO A 101 -9.25 24.99 -1.51
N ARG A 102 -9.79 24.78 -2.70
CA ARG A 102 -9.29 23.84 -3.72
C ARG A 102 -9.42 24.48 -5.10
N GLY A 103 -8.54 25.45 -5.39
CA GLY A 103 -8.72 26.35 -6.52
C GLY A 103 -9.83 27.36 -6.24
N GLN A 104 -10.79 27.50 -7.17
CA GLN A 104 -11.96 28.37 -7.02
C GLN A 104 -13.06 27.76 -6.12
N GLU A 105 -12.99 26.47 -5.84
CA GLU A 105 -13.95 25.75 -5.00
C GLU A 105 -13.57 25.79 -3.52
N VAL A 106 -14.56 25.95 -2.63
CA VAL A 106 -14.37 25.96 -1.17
C VAL A 106 -15.19 24.87 -0.49
N PHE A 107 -14.60 24.21 0.51
CA PHE A 107 -15.22 23.11 1.24
C PHE A 107 -15.21 23.41 2.75
N CYS A 108 -16.29 23.05 3.45
CA CYS A 108 -16.25 23.02 4.92
C CYS A 108 -15.40 21.81 5.38
N PRO A 109 -14.85 21.83 6.62
CA PRO A 109 -13.96 20.78 7.11
C PRO A 109 -14.53 19.36 6.99
N ASN A 110 -15.77 19.16 7.43
CA ASN A 110 -16.43 17.85 7.42
C ASN A 110 -16.50 17.26 6.02
N CYS A 111 -17.00 18.03 5.03
CA CYS A 111 -17.12 17.54 3.66
C CYS A 111 -15.75 17.41 2.98
N TYR A 112 -14.75 18.23 3.32
CA TYR A 112 -13.40 18.04 2.80
C TYR A 112 -12.79 16.72 3.30
N GLU A 113 -12.88 16.44 4.60
CA GLU A 113 -12.40 15.19 5.20
C GLU A 113 -13.14 13.97 4.63
N GLU A 114 -14.47 14.04 4.56
CA GLU A 114 -15.31 12.95 4.06
C GLU A 114 -15.01 12.59 2.59
N THR A 115 -14.77 13.60 1.74
CA THR A 115 -14.57 13.42 0.29
C THR A 115 -13.13 13.07 -0.08
N PHE A 116 -12.13 13.62 0.63
CA PHE A 116 -10.74 13.62 0.16
C PHE A 116 -9.73 12.92 1.07
N SER A 117 -10.05 12.64 2.34
CA SER A 117 -9.11 11.95 3.22
C SER A 117 -9.03 10.45 2.90
N PRO A 118 -7.83 9.82 2.98
CA PRO A 118 -7.65 8.41 2.65
C PRO A 118 -8.43 7.51 3.62
N ARG A 119 -9.12 6.51 3.07
CA ARG A 119 -9.94 5.56 3.83
C ARG A 119 -9.27 4.20 3.87
N CYS A 120 -9.17 3.59 5.06
CA CYS A 120 -8.46 2.34 5.22
C CYS A 120 -9.16 1.18 4.52
N ARG A 121 -8.41 0.43 3.69
CA ARG A 121 -8.88 -0.72 2.92
C ARG A 121 -9.52 -1.86 3.73
N LYS A 122 -9.30 -1.93 5.05
CA LYS A 122 -9.88 -2.93 5.97
C LYS A 122 -11.20 -2.50 6.61
N CYS A 123 -11.37 -1.22 6.92
CA CYS A 123 -12.45 -0.73 7.79
C CYS A 123 -13.23 0.46 7.23
N SER A 124 -12.86 0.98 6.05
CA SER A 124 -13.47 2.10 5.32
C SER A 124 -13.53 3.46 6.05
N ARG A 125 -13.01 3.53 7.30
CA ARG A 125 -12.85 4.75 8.08
C ARG A 125 -11.68 5.58 7.56
N VAL A 126 -11.77 6.90 7.75
CA VAL A 126 -10.71 7.86 7.44
C VAL A 126 -9.45 7.57 8.26
N ILE A 127 -8.29 7.74 7.65
CA ILE A 127 -6.97 7.68 8.29
C ILE A 127 -6.56 9.12 8.64
N THR A 128 -6.82 9.51 9.89
CA THR A 128 -6.53 10.84 10.45
C THR A 128 -5.11 10.95 11.06
N SER A 129 -4.35 9.86 11.07
CA SER A 129 -3.03 9.72 11.70
C SER A 129 -2.03 9.00 10.77
N PHE A 130 -0.80 8.76 11.23
CA PHE A 130 0.21 8.04 10.45
C PHE A 130 -0.24 6.61 10.09
N GLY A 131 -0.48 6.36 8.80
CA GLY A 131 -0.91 5.06 8.29
C GLY A 131 0.21 4.25 7.62
N VAL A 132 -0.20 3.28 6.81
CA VAL A 132 0.67 2.46 5.97
C VAL A 132 0.07 2.27 4.58
N THR A 133 0.90 2.32 3.54
CA THR A 133 0.53 2.07 2.14
C THR A 133 0.96 0.68 1.72
N TYR A 134 0.06 -0.07 1.09
CA TYR A 134 0.38 -1.36 0.51
C TYR A 134 -0.37 -1.56 -0.82
N LYS A 135 0.37 -1.77 -1.93
CA LYS A 135 -0.19 -1.87 -3.30
C LYS A 135 -1.11 -0.68 -3.66
N ASN A 136 -0.71 0.53 -3.26
CA ASN A 136 -1.46 1.78 -3.40
C ASN A 136 -2.76 1.88 -2.57
N ASP A 137 -3.21 0.81 -1.92
CA ASP A 137 -4.25 0.88 -0.88
C ASP A 137 -3.67 1.47 0.41
N PRO A 138 -4.34 2.45 1.05
CA PRO A 138 -3.96 2.98 2.36
C PRO A 138 -4.62 2.21 3.51
N TRP A 139 -3.94 2.15 4.67
CA TRP A 139 -4.38 1.41 5.86
C TRP A 139 -4.01 2.15 7.16
N HIS A 140 -4.82 2.02 8.23
CA HIS A 140 -4.33 2.29 9.59
C HIS A 140 -3.29 1.22 9.98
N ARG A 141 -2.36 1.54 10.89
CA ARG A 141 -1.27 0.63 11.28
C ARG A 141 -1.80 -0.61 12.02
N GLU A 142 -2.81 -0.40 12.87
CA GLU A 142 -3.57 -1.42 13.61
C GLU A 142 -4.54 -2.19 12.70
N CYS A 143 -4.86 -1.65 11.51
CA CYS A 143 -5.59 -2.37 10.49
C CYS A 143 -4.69 -3.27 9.64
N PHE A 144 -3.45 -2.86 9.37
CA PHE A 144 -2.50 -3.64 8.56
C PHE A 144 -1.90 -4.81 9.34
N THR A 145 -2.69 -5.87 9.51
CA THR A 145 -2.43 -7.03 10.39
C THR A 145 -2.38 -8.34 9.63
N CYS A 146 -1.62 -9.32 10.12
CA CYS A 146 -1.65 -10.68 9.60
C CYS A 146 -3.07 -11.27 9.63
N THR A 147 -3.52 -11.83 8.52
CA THR A 147 -4.86 -12.44 8.41
C THR A 147 -5.04 -13.64 9.36
N THR A 148 -3.98 -14.38 9.71
CA THR A 148 -4.05 -15.55 10.61
C THR A 148 -3.92 -15.21 12.09
N CYS A 149 -2.88 -14.46 12.48
CA CYS A 149 -2.55 -14.23 13.90
C CYS A 149 -2.73 -12.78 14.38
N HIS A 150 -3.25 -11.91 13.51
CA HIS A 150 -3.55 -10.49 13.78
C HIS A 150 -2.40 -9.60 14.27
N LYS A 151 -1.16 -10.11 14.39
CA LYS A 151 0.04 -9.28 14.59
C LYS A 151 0.11 -8.17 13.52
N MET A 152 0.36 -6.94 13.96
CA MET A 152 0.58 -5.78 13.08
C MET A 152 1.79 -6.02 12.17
N LEU A 153 1.68 -5.56 10.92
CA LEU A 153 2.67 -5.80 9.85
C LEU A 153 3.34 -4.50 9.34
N ALA A 154 3.00 -3.35 9.93
CA ALA A 154 3.48 -2.04 9.49
C ALA A 154 5.02 -1.88 9.54
N GLU A 155 5.68 -2.57 10.49
CA GLU A 155 7.13 -2.51 10.72
C GLU A 155 7.82 -3.87 10.52
N GLU A 156 7.09 -4.87 10.00
CA GLU A 156 7.52 -6.27 9.93
C GLU A 156 7.68 -6.77 8.49
N ARG A 157 8.53 -7.78 8.28
CA ARG A 157 8.58 -8.49 6.99
C ARG A 157 7.36 -9.40 6.84
N PHE A 158 6.59 -9.14 5.79
CA PHE A 158 5.40 -9.92 5.45
C PHE A 158 5.43 -10.35 3.98
N THR A 159 4.45 -11.16 3.57
CA THR A 159 4.13 -11.42 2.17
C THR A 159 2.62 -11.52 2.00
N SER A 160 2.11 -11.66 0.77
CA SER A 160 0.67 -11.71 0.51
C SER A 160 0.27 -12.94 -0.29
N LYS A 161 -0.87 -13.56 0.07
CA LYS A 161 -1.54 -14.58 -0.73
C LYS A 161 -2.97 -14.10 -1.01
N ASN A 162 -3.40 -14.18 -2.27
CA ASN A 162 -4.75 -13.76 -2.70
C ASN A 162 -5.13 -12.34 -2.24
N GLY A 163 -4.17 -11.40 -2.28
CA GLY A 163 -4.33 -10.02 -1.79
C GLY A 163 -4.18 -9.84 -0.28
N GLN A 164 -4.45 -10.86 0.53
CA GLN A 164 -4.38 -10.82 2.00
C GLN A 164 -2.92 -10.87 2.53
N PRO A 165 -2.56 -10.09 3.57
CA PRO A 165 -1.20 -10.05 4.11
C PRO A 165 -0.96 -11.05 5.26
N PHE A 166 0.20 -11.70 5.26
CA PHE A 166 0.59 -12.71 6.24
C PHE A 166 2.01 -12.45 6.77
N CYS A 167 2.20 -12.58 8.08
CA CYS A 167 3.54 -12.56 8.69
C CYS A 167 4.38 -13.76 8.21
N ALA A 168 5.70 -13.65 8.33
CA ALA A 168 6.64 -14.69 7.93
C ALA A 168 6.31 -16.08 8.53
N SER A 169 5.92 -16.13 9.81
CA SER A 169 5.63 -17.39 10.51
C SER A 169 4.36 -18.07 9.99
N CYS A 170 3.21 -17.38 9.97
CA CYS A 170 1.95 -17.96 9.49
C CYS A 170 2.01 -18.35 8.00
N PHE A 171 2.69 -17.55 7.16
CA PHE A 171 2.92 -17.95 5.76
C PHE A 171 3.80 -19.21 5.67
N GLY A 172 4.87 -19.28 6.46
CA GLY A 172 5.75 -20.45 6.54
C GLY A 172 5.03 -21.72 7.00
N GLN A 173 4.08 -21.61 7.94
CA GLN A 173 3.32 -22.74 8.48
C GLN A 173 2.24 -23.26 7.52
N HIS A 174 1.47 -22.35 6.88
CA HIS A 174 0.28 -22.73 6.11
C HIS A 174 0.48 -22.79 4.58
N PHE A 175 1.47 -22.09 4.01
CA PHE A 175 1.55 -21.88 2.55
C PHE A 175 2.92 -22.11 1.91
N ALA A 176 4.02 -22.15 2.67
CA ALA A 176 5.34 -22.40 2.11
C ALA A 176 5.55 -23.89 1.75
N ARG A 177 6.27 -24.16 0.66
CA ARG A 177 6.76 -25.53 0.37
C ARG A 177 7.70 -25.97 1.48
N ARG A 178 7.65 -27.25 1.85
CA ARG A 178 8.58 -27.85 2.81
C ARG A 178 9.80 -28.40 2.08
N CYS A 179 10.96 -28.29 2.70
CA CYS A 179 12.19 -28.92 2.23
C CYS A 179 12.12 -30.44 2.43
N ALA A 180 12.33 -31.20 1.35
CA ALA A 180 12.26 -32.66 1.35
C ALA A 180 13.37 -33.36 2.16
N ALA A 181 14.37 -32.62 2.66
CA ALA A 181 15.44 -33.15 3.51
C ALA A 181 15.30 -32.79 5.01
N CYS A 182 14.70 -31.64 5.36
CA CYS A 182 14.60 -31.17 6.75
C CYS A 182 13.17 -30.87 7.24
N GLY A 183 12.15 -30.98 6.39
CA GLY A 183 10.74 -30.68 6.72
C GLY A 183 10.42 -29.20 6.96
N GLY A 184 11.44 -28.35 7.14
CA GLY A 184 11.31 -26.91 7.37
C GLY A 184 10.75 -26.15 6.16
N ALA A 185 10.13 -25.01 6.43
CA ALA A 185 9.51 -24.15 5.43
C ALA A 185 10.55 -23.42 4.55
N ILE A 186 10.32 -23.38 3.24
CA ILE A 186 11.11 -22.58 2.28
C ILE A 186 10.42 -21.22 2.12
N THR A 187 10.76 -20.28 3.00
CA THR A 187 10.20 -18.92 3.04
C THR A 187 11.06 -17.95 2.23
N GLY A 188 10.46 -17.22 1.28
CA GLY A 188 11.18 -16.25 0.43
C GLY A 188 11.68 -14.98 1.15
N LEU A 189 11.41 -14.83 2.45
CA LEU A 189 11.62 -13.61 3.24
C LEU A 189 13.09 -13.32 3.61
N THR A 190 13.98 -14.26 3.31
CA THR A 190 15.45 -14.13 3.37
C THR A 190 16.10 -13.82 2.02
N GLY A 191 15.32 -13.84 0.92
CA GLY A 191 15.85 -13.72 -0.45
C GLY A 191 16.66 -14.93 -0.95
N THR A 192 16.82 -15.98 -0.14
CA THR A 192 17.60 -17.17 -0.49
C THR A 192 16.98 -17.93 -1.66
N LYS A 193 17.77 -18.16 -2.72
CA LYS A 193 17.44 -19.11 -3.79
C LYS A 193 17.30 -20.52 -3.21
N TYR A 194 16.41 -21.33 -3.79
CA TYR A 194 16.20 -22.71 -3.36
C TYR A 194 16.20 -23.66 -4.57
N CYS A 195 16.38 -24.96 -4.32
CA CYS A 195 16.50 -25.96 -5.38
C CYS A 195 15.17 -26.66 -5.65
N VAL A 196 14.85 -26.83 -6.93
CA VAL A 196 13.67 -27.57 -7.41
C VAL A 196 14.08 -28.65 -8.40
N TYR A 197 13.51 -29.84 -8.21
CA TYR A 197 13.53 -30.99 -9.10
C TYR A 197 12.27 -31.81 -8.80
N GLU A 198 11.41 -31.97 -9.82
CA GLU A 198 10.05 -32.49 -9.65
C GLU A 198 9.27 -31.68 -8.58
N GLU A 199 8.36 -32.32 -7.84
CA GLU A 199 7.55 -31.71 -6.79
C GLU A 199 8.31 -31.41 -5.47
N ARG A 200 9.64 -31.45 -5.50
CA ARG A 200 10.57 -31.07 -4.40
C ARG A 200 11.38 -29.84 -4.88
N SER A 201 11.71 -28.73 -4.22
CA SER A 201 11.73 -28.23 -2.83
C SER A 201 12.78 -28.78 -1.88
N TRP A 202 13.97 -28.16 -1.92
CA TRP A 202 14.99 -28.13 -0.86
C TRP A 202 15.53 -26.71 -0.65
N HIS A 203 15.88 -26.32 0.58
CA HIS A 203 16.79 -25.19 0.81
C HIS A 203 18.12 -25.46 0.09
N ARG A 204 18.82 -24.41 -0.34
CA ARG A 204 20.09 -24.54 -1.08
C ARG A 204 21.13 -25.34 -0.29
N GLU A 205 21.20 -25.12 1.01
CA GLU A 205 22.12 -25.76 1.96
C GLU A 205 21.71 -27.21 2.25
N CYS A 206 20.45 -27.57 1.99
CA CYS A 206 19.91 -28.92 2.12
C CYS A 206 19.94 -29.72 0.81
N PHE A 207 20.41 -29.15 -0.31
CA PHE A 207 20.51 -29.84 -1.60
C PHE A 207 21.84 -30.60 -1.72
N VAL A 208 21.95 -31.66 -0.93
CA VAL A 208 23.19 -32.44 -0.70
C VAL A 208 23.00 -33.93 -0.98
N CYS A 209 24.10 -34.63 -1.26
CA CYS A 209 24.11 -36.07 -1.49
C CYS A 209 23.59 -36.82 -0.25
N SER A 210 22.60 -37.70 -0.44
CA SER A 210 21.98 -38.45 0.66
C SER A 210 22.98 -39.33 1.41
N ALA A 211 24.01 -39.83 0.73
CA ALA A 211 25.12 -40.59 1.33
C ALA A 211 26.19 -39.66 1.94
N CYS A 212 27.07 -39.08 1.11
CA CYS A 212 28.27 -38.35 1.57
C CYS A 212 28.07 -36.87 1.93
N LYS A 213 26.83 -36.35 1.89
CA LYS A 213 26.45 -34.96 2.24
C LYS A 213 27.13 -33.84 1.44
N SER A 214 27.83 -34.14 0.34
CA SER A 214 28.39 -33.11 -0.54
C SER A 214 27.30 -32.30 -1.27
N PRO A 215 27.48 -30.99 -1.52
CA PRO A 215 26.52 -30.17 -2.27
C PRO A 215 26.33 -30.65 -3.72
N LEU A 216 25.08 -30.75 -4.17
CA LEU A 216 24.74 -31.27 -5.51
C LEU A 216 24.52 -30.19 -6.58
N ILE A 217 24.48 -28.92 -6.18
CA ILE A 217 24.04 -27.78 -7.01
C ILE A 217 24.85 -27.63 -8.31
N ALA A 218 26.15 -27.97 -8.27
CA ALA A 218 27.08 -27.78 -9.39
C ALA A 218 27.63 -29.09 -10.00
N CYS A 219 27.39 -30.23 -9.36
CA CYS A 219 28.03 -31.51 -9.72
C CYS A 219 27.12 -32.45 -10.55
N GLY A 220 25.87 -32.04 -10.79
CA GLY A 220 24.81 -32.95 -11.21
C GLY A 220 24.43 -33.95 -10.11
N PHE A 221 23.32 -34.65 -10.31
CA PHE A 221 22.89 -35.71 -9.39
C PHE A 221 22.06 -36.78 -10.10
N VAL A 222 21.92 -37.91 -9.42
CA VAL A 222 21.00 -38.99 -9.78
C VAL A 222 19.91 -39.04 -8.71
N ALA A 223 18.64 -39.06 -9.14
CA ALA A 223 17.50 -39.25 -8.26
C ALA A 223 17.12 -40.74 -8.20
N HIS A 224 16.84 -41.25 -7.01
CA HIS A 224 16.38 -42.62 -6.79
C HIS A 224 15.29 -42.61 -5.71
N GLY A 225 14.03 -42.50 -6.15
CA GLY A 225 12.88 -42.32 -5.27
C GLY A 225 13.02 -41.08 -4.40
N ALA A 226 12.94 -41.26 -3.07
CA ALA A 226 13.10 -40.18 -2.10
C ALA A 226 14.53 -39.59 -2.06
N HIS A 227 15.56 -40.34 -2.48
CA HIS A 227 16.96 -39.96 -2.33
C HIS A 227 17.53 -39.26 -3.56
N ILE A 228 18.46 -38.32 -3.33
CA ILE A 228 19.31 -37.70 -4.35
C ILE A 228 20.78 -38.02 -4.03
N LEU A 229 21.57 -38.40 -5.03
CA LEU A 229 22.96 -38.86 -4.89
C LEU A 229 23.89 -38.13 -5.87
N CYS A 230 25.14 -37.90 -5.47
CA CYS A 230 26.17 -37.42 -6.39
C CYS A 230 26.58 -38.54 -7.37
N PRO A 231 27.19 -38.22 -8.52
CA PRO A 231 27.54 -39.22 -9.54
C PRO A 231 28.48 -40.34 -9.07
N SER A 232 29.30 -40.13 -8.03
CA SER A 232 30.13 -41.19 -7.42
C SER A 232 29.26 -42.15 -6.60
N CYS A 233 28.59 -41.67 -5.56
CA CYS A 233 27.76 -42.51 -4.68
C CYS A 233 26.55 -43.16 -5.39
N ALA A 234 26.19 -42.72 -6.59
CA ALA A 234 25.23 -43.37 -7.46
C ALA A 234 25.80 -44.59 -8.22
N LYS A 235 27.12 -44.63 -8.48
CA LYS A 235 27.84 -45.80 -9.02
C LYS A 235 28.22 -46.80 -7.93
N ASP A 236 28.59 -46.28 -6.75
CA ASP A 236 29.03 -47.09 -5.60
C ASP A 236 27.87 -47.86 -4.92
N ARG A 237 26.62 -47.57 -5.32
CA ARG A 237 25.44 -48.36 -4.94
C ARG A 237 25.18 -49.44 -6.00
N PRO A 238 25.31 -50.74 -5.69
CA PRO A 238 24.77 -51.77 -6.56
C PRO A 238 23.25 -51.59 -6.67
N THR A 239 22.73 -51.67 -7.89
CA THR A 239 21.29 -51.71 -8.14
C THR A 239 20.72 -53.02 -7.60
N CYS A 240 19.65 -52.92 -6.82
CA CYS A 240 18.72 -54.04 -6.59
C CYS A 240 17.78 -54.19 -7.81
#